data_AF-A0AB34K647-F1
#
_entry.id   AF-A0AB34K647-F1
#
_cell.length_a   1.000
_cell.length_b   1.000
_cell.length_c   1.000
_cell.angle_alpha   90.00
_cell.angle_beta   90.00
_cell.angle_gamma   90.00
#
_symmetry.space_group_name_H-M   'P 1'
#
loop_
_entity.id
_entity.type
_entity.pdbx_description
1 polymer ?
#
loop_
_entity_poly.entity_id
_entity_poly.type
_entity_poly.pdbx_seq_one_letter_code
_entity_poly.pdbx_strand_id
1 'polypeptide(L)'
;MPRLRLPLFLLVTPSPAVELPRCTIAVAGANGRVGSMVCRELLRAHTAVTVRALVRTASDVSGFERLSYEVGAEDGAMELRPAWRLDEQTGRLAAPATVQFDDEVQRGFGLARLELRECELRAAREVEEALADVDGVIFCATSFDTARRRLPDRVDEAAGRLASAGMALFELRLGDAIFGKAPRAGGADAPAASELRGKTADVEGLQNVLSALARNRKRRASLAELSGQMGRPTALRVPFVLASACDYLGYDEDLLSRELRETEFGYRKRMGDAAVRASSLPYTIVHSARIDGFAEEGLKPQAREPVERREDGVASAAEAQGAVGVRRDDARGRRIHPRDLAAFLVSSLATSSNTPEDEQLDSQTVEVWTLPAM
;
A
#
# COMPACT_ATOMS: atom_id res chain seq x y z
N MET A 1 -15.77 23.72 -38.29
CA MET A 1 -14.66 22.75 -38.22
C MET A 1 -14.33 22.50 -36.75
N PRO A 2 -14.51 21.28 -36.23
CA PRO A 2 -14.16 20.98 -34.84
C PRO A 2 -12.63 20.91 -34.72
N ARG A 3 -12.05 21.65 -33.76
CA ARG A 3 -10.62 21.59 -33.44
C ARG A 3 -10.35 20.30 -32.66
N LEU A 4 -9.64 19.35 -33.26
CA LEU A 4 -9.09 18.18 -32.58
C LEU A 4 -8.08 18.68 -31.52
N ARG A 5 -8.47 18.66 -30.25
CA ARG A 5 -7.53 18.78 -29.13
C ARG A 5 -6.80 17.44 -29.00
N LEU A 6 -5.54 17.38 -29.44
CA LEU A 6 -4.68 16.25 -29.12
C LEU A 6 -4.49 16.20 -27.59
N PRO A 7 -4.59 15.02 -26.96
CA PRO A 7 -4.28 14.89 -25.54
C PRO A 7 -2.83 15.27 -25.33
N LEU A 8 -2.59 16.30 -24.50
CA LEU A 8 -1.25 16.70 -24.10
C LEU A 8 -0.71 15.59 -23.19
N PHE A 9 0.15 14.74 -23.73
CA PHE A 9 0.92 13.80 -22.92
C PHE A 9 1.99 14.60 -22.19
N LEU A 10 1.78 14.86 -20.90
CA LEU A 10 2.87 15.31 -20.04
C LEU A 10 3.82 14.14 -19.87
N LEU A 11 4.97 14.19 -20.54
CA LEU A 11 6.12 13.39 -20.15
C LEU A 11 6.63 13.96 -18.83
N VAL A 12 6.01 13.54 -17.72
CA VAL A 12 6.58 13.78 -16.39
C VAL A 12 7.81 12.90 -16.31
N THR A 13 8.96 13.49 -16.61
CA THR A 13 10.23 12.83 -16.38
C THR A 13 10.51 12.89 -14.89
N PRO A 14 10.63 11.75 -14.17
CA PRO A 14 11.26 11.78 -12.85
C PRO A 14 12.60 12.51 -12.99
N SER A 15 12.66 13.68 -12.34
CA SER A 15 13.89 14.42 -12.08
C SER A 15 14.86 13.49 -11.35
N PRO A 16 16.20 13.64 -11.45
CA PRO A 16 17.13 12.93 -10.58
C PRO A 16 16.59 12.94 -9.15
N ALA A 17 16.49 11.75 -8.54
CA ALA A 17 15.74 11.51 -7.31
C ALA A 17 16.08 12.59 -6.27
N VAL A 18 15.12 13.50 -6.05
CA VAL A 18 15.27 14.55 -5.05
C VAL A 18 15.37 13.84 -3.71
N GLU A 19 16.50 13.97 -3.03
CA GLU A 19 16.69 13.29 -1.76
C GLU A 19 15.68 13.84 -0.74
N LEU A 20 14.91 12.95 -0.14
CA LEU A 20 13.96 13.32 0.89
C LEU A 20 14.70 13.91 2.10
N PRO A 21 14.17 14.98 2.71
CA PRO A 21 14.74 15.53 3.93
C PRO A 21 14.66 14.51 5.07
N ARG A 22 15.41 14.75 6.15
CA ARG A 22 15.34 13.92 7.36
C ARG A 22 13.93 13.91 7.93
N CYS A 23 13.25 12.76 7.80
CA CYS A 23 11.87 12.55 8.22
C CYS A 23 11.61 11.07 8.54
N THR A 24 10.47 10.78 9.14
CA THR A 24 9.97 9.41 9.38
C THR A 24 8.80 9.13 8.46
N ILE A 25 8.92 8.10 7.61
CA ILE A 25 7.87 7.66 6.68
C ILE A 25 7.29 6.33 7.15
N ALA A 26 5.97 6.26 7.33
CA ALA A 26 5.30 4.98 7.56
C ALA A 26 4.82 4.37 6.24
N VAL A 27 4.98 3.05 6.12
CA VAL A 27 4.48 2.28 4.97
C VAL A 27 3.40 1.34 5.45
N ALA A 28 2.14 1.62 5.09
CA ALA A 28 1.01 0.74 5.39
C ALA A 28 0.94 -0.38 4.35
N GLY A 29 0.88 -1.63 4.81
CA GLY A 29 0.99 -2.79 3.91
C GLY A 29 2.44 -3.10 3.50
N ALA A 30 3.39 -2.88 4.41
CA ALA A 30 4.82 -3.04 4.16
C ALA A 30 5.24 -4.47 3.78
N ASN A 31 4.52 -5.50 4.23
CA ASN A 31 4.76 -6.89 3.80
C ASN A 31 4.10 -7.24 2.46
N GLY A 32 3.36 -6.30 1.85
CA GLY A 32 2.74 -6.48 0.54
C GLY A 32 3.76 -6.39 -0.59
N ARG A 33 3.39 -6.87 -1.78
CA ARG A 33 4.28 -6.91 -2.96
C ARG A 33 4.91 -5.56 -3.33
N VAL A 34 4.14 -4.48 -3.26
CA VAL A 34 4.61 -3.12 -3.58
C VAL A 34 5.17 -2.46 -2.32
N GLY A 35 4.53 -2.65 -1.16
CA GLY A 35 4.97 -2.05 0.10
C GLY A 35 6.38 -2.44 0.52
N SER A 36 6.78 -3.70 0.32
CA SER A 36 8.14 -4.15 0.65
C SER A 36 9.19 -3.48 -0.24
N MET A 37 8.86 -3.28 -1.51
CA MET A 37 9.71 -2.58 -2.47
C MET A 37 9.79 -1.08 -2.17
N VAL A 38 8.69 -0.47 -1.69
CA VAL A 38 8.71 0.91 -1.19
C VAL A 38 9.65 1.05 0.01
N CYS A 39 9.61 0.12 0.96
CA CYS A 39 10.54 0.11 2.10
C CYS A 39 11.99 -0.01 1.62
N ARG A 40 12.29 -0.94 0.71
CA ARG A 40 13.62 -1.10 0.10
C ARG A 40 14.08 0.19 -0.57
N GLU A 41 13.23 0.82 -1.37
CA GLU A 41 13.55 2.05 -2.09
C GLU A 41 13.88 3.20 -1.13
N LEU A 42 13.04 3.42 -0.11
CA LEU A 42 13.30 4.42 0.93
C LEU A 42 14.64 4.18 1.64
N LEU A 43 14.95 2.93 1.97
CA LEU A 43 16.20 2.59 2.64
C LEU A 43 17.43 2.77 1.74
N ARG A 44 17.33 2.43 0.46
CA ARG A 44 18.48 2.48 -0.47
C ARG A 44 18.72 3.85 -1.08
N ALA A 45 17.66 4.58 -1.44
CA ALA A 45 17.76 5.85 -2.15
C ALA A 45 17.74 7.09 -1.23
N HIS A 46 17.21 6.97 -0.01
CA HIS A 46 17.00 8.13 0.87
C HIS A 46 17.63 7.93 2.24
N THR A 47 18.92 8.25 2.36
CA THR A 47 19.75 7.93 3.55
C THR A 47 19.32 8.65 4.84
N ALA A 48 18.65 9.80 4.70
CA ALA A 48 18.18 10.60 5.82
C ALA A 48 16.83 10.16 6.41
N VAL A 49 16.12 9.22 5.76
CA VAL A 49 14.75 8.82 6.13
C VAL A 49 14.74 7.65 7.12
N THR A 50 13.92 7.75 8.16
CA THR A 50 13.56 6.58 8.99
C THR A 50 12.31 5.93 8.42
N VAL A 51 12.34 4.62 8.19
CA VAL A 51 11.23 3.87 7.60
C VAL A 51 10.51 3.10 8.69
N ARG A 52 9.21 3.32 8.84
CA ARG A 52 8.35 2.59 9.76
C ARG A 52 7.43 1.65 8.99
N ALA A 53 7.77 0.38 8.95
CA ALA A 53 7.00 -0.64 8.27
C ALA A 53 5.85 -1.13 9.17
N LEU A 54 4.60 -0.86 8.75
CA LEU A 54 3.42 -1.33 9.46
C LEU A 54 3.09 -2.75 9.01
N VAL A 55 3.19 -3.70 9.94
CA VAL A 55 2.95 -5.13 9.74
C VAL A 55 1.89 -5.62 10.70
N ARG A 56 1.17 -6.69 10.35
CA ARG A 56 0.14 -7.25 11.26
C ARG A 56 0.74 -7.93 12.48
N THR A 57 1.93 -8.51 12.31
CA THR A 57 2.70 -9.15 13.39
C THR A 57 4.18 -9.09 13.04
N ALA A 58 4.99 -8.83 14.06
CA ALA A 58 6.45 -8.84 14.07
C ALA A 58 6.99 -9.96 14.98
N SER A 59 6.12 -10.61 15.76
CA SER A 59 6.48 -11.79 16.57
C SER A 59 6.62 -13.07 15.74
N ASP A 60 6.10 -13.11 14.52
CA ASP A 60 6.25 -14.23 13.59
C ASP A 60 6.82 -13.74 12.25
N VAL A 61 7.84 -14.43 11.75
CA VAL A 61 8.52 -14.15 10.47
C VAL A 61 7.50 -14.15 9.33
N SER A 62 6.49 -15.01 9.37
CA SER A 62 5.43 -15.04 8.34
C SER A 62 4.71 -13.69 8.19
N GLY A 63 4.70 -12.86 9.24
CA GLY A 63 4.12 -11.53 9.26
C GLY A 63 4.87 -10.49 8.41
N PHE A 64 6.17 -10.72 8.16
CA PHE A 64 7.07 -9.78 7.49
C PHE A 64 8.11 -10.43 6.56
N GLU A 65 8.00 -11.72 6.24
CA GLU A 65 8.94 -12.50 5.42
C GLU A 65 9.27 -11.85 4.06
N ARG A 66 8.26 -11.32 3.37
CA ARG A 66 8.52 -10.64 2.09
C ARG A 66 9.28 -9.34 2.30
N LEU A 67 8.96 -8.61 3.36
CA LEU A 67 9.67 -7.39 3.71
C LEU A 67 11.13 -7.70 4.04
N SER A 68 11.42 -8.70 4.88
CA SER A 68 12.79 -9.07 5.27
C SER A 68 13.63 -9.48 4.07
N TYR A 69 13.07 -10.29 3.17
CA TYR A 69 13.73 -10.64 1.92
C TYR A 69 13.98 -9.42 1.03
N GLU A 70 12.98 -8.56 0.80
CA GLU A 70 13.10 -7.44 -0.14
C GLU A 70 14.09 -6.36 0.33
N VAL A 71 14.17 -6.09 1.64
CA VAL A 71 15.13 -5.13 2.18
C VAL A 71 16.55 -5.71 2.31
N GLY A 72 16.73 -7.01 2.06
CA GLY A 72 18.01 -7.71 2.18
C GLY A 72 18.40 -8.02 3.63
N ALA A 73 17.44 -8.08 4.55
CA ALA A 73 17.70 -8.49 5.94
C ALA A 73 18.11 -9.97 6.04
N GLU A 74 17.72 -10.77 5.03
CA GLU A 74 18.07 -12.19 4.92
C GLU A 74 19.20 -12.45 3.92
N ASP A 75 19.77 -11.40 3.31
CA ASP A 75 20.86 -11.54 2.35
C ASP A 75 22.12 -12.01 3.12
N GLY A 76 22.44 -13.29 2.96
CA GLY A 76 23.64 -13.93 3.50
C GLY A 76 24.28 -14.84 2.45
N ALA A 77 25.60 -15.00 2.54
CA ALA A 77 26.31 -15.99 1.75
C ALA A 77 25.92 -17.39 2.26
N MET A 78 25.26 -18.17 1.40
CA MET A 78 24.90 -19.56 1.72
C MET A 78 25.98 -20.51 1.23
N GLU A 79 26.60 -21.24 2.15
CA GLU A 79 27.40 -22.41 1.82
C GLU A 79 26.46 -23.63 1.85
N LEU A 80 26.05 -24.11 0.68
CA LEU A 80 25.30 -25.37 0.56
C LEU A 80 26.27 -26.55 0.67
N ARG A 81 26.04 -27.42 1.64
CA ARG A 81 26.84 -28.64 1.82
C ARG A 81 26.06 -29.85 1.30
N PRO A 82 26.74 -30.85 0.71
CA PRO A 82 26.08 -32.09 0.30
C PRO A 82 25.38 -32.74 1.50
N ALA A 83 24.12 -33.16 1.34
CA ALA A 83 23.30 -33.69 2.43
C ALA A 83 23.88 -34.96 3.11
N TRP A 84 24.79 -35.66 2.44
CA TRP A 84 25.49 -36.83 2.98
C TRP A 84 26.85 -36.51 3.62
N ARG A 85 27.27 -35.24 3.63
CA ARG A 85 28.54 -34.86 4.24
C ARG A 85 28.40 -34.94 5.76
N LEU A 86 29.28 -35.72 6.38
CA LEU A 86 29.36 -35.75 7.84
C LEU A 86 30.09 -34.50 8.33
N ASP A 87 29.57 -33.90 9.39
CA ASP A 87 30.25 -32.87 10.15
C ASP A 87 31.46 -33.50 10.85
N GLU A 88 32.66 -33.00 10.55
CA GLU A 88 33.93 -33.59 11.00
C GLU A 88 34.11 -33.53 12.53
N GLN A 89 33.41 -32.64 13.23
CA GLN A 89 33.51 -32.47 14.67
C GLN A 89 32.50 -33.33 15.44
N THR A 90 31.31 -33.54 14.87
CA THR A 90 30.21 -34.26 15.55
C THR A 90 29.96 -35.66 15.00
N GLY A 91 30.52 -36.00 13.83
CA GLY A 91 30.32 -37.28 13.15
C GLY A 91 28.87 -37.51 12.70
N ARG A 92 28.03 -36.46 12.71
CA ARG A 92 26.62 -36.49 12.27
C ARG A 92 26.49 -35.92 10.87
N LEU A 93 25.38 -36.16 10.19
CA LEU A 93 25.07 -35.47 8.94
C LEU A 93 25.11 -33.95 9.19
N ALA A 94 25.95 -33.25 8.44
CA ALA A 94 26.08 -31.80 8.54
C ALA A 94 24.74 -31.14 8.23
N ALA A 95 24.46 -30.01 8.89
CA ALA A 95 23.35 -29.17 8.48
C ALA A 95 23.50 -28.83 6.99
N PRO A 96 22.43 -28.95 6.18
CA PRO A 96 22.53 -28.88 4.71
C PRO A 96 22.96 -27.50 4.20
N ALA A 97 22.85 -26.47 5.03
CA ALA A 97 23.28 -25.12 4.72
C ALA A 97 23.81 -24.42 5.97
N THR A 98 24.88 -23.65 5.81
CA THR A 98 25.29 -22.60 6.76
C THR A 98 25.15 -21.25 6.08
N VAL A 99 24.45 -20.32 6.73
CA VAL A 99 24.29 -18.94 6.25
C VAL A 99 25.29 -18.08 7.02
N GLN A 100 26.14 -17.35 6.30
CA GLN A 100 27.00 -16.31 6.87
C GLN A 100 26.48 -14.95 6.42
N PHE A 101 26.16 -14.09 7.37
CA PHE A 101 25.77 -12.72 7.10
C PHE A 101 27.02 -11.85 7.00
N ASP A 102 27.11 -11.06 5.93
CA ASP A 102 28.20 -10.12 5.70
C ASP A 102 27.78 -8.74 6.21
N ASP A 103 28.33 -8.35 7.36
CA ASP A 103 28.05 -7.07 8.00
C ASP A 103 28.43 -5.86 7.12
N GLU A 104 29.42 -5.98 6.23
CA GLU A 104 29.82 -4.89 5.33
C GLU A 104 28.79 -4.67 4.22
N VAL A 105 28.28 -5.77 3.64
CA VAL A 105 27.22 -5.71 2.62
C VAL A 105 25.92 -5.19 3.24
N GLN A 106 25.53 -5.71 4.41
CA GLN A 106 24.28 -5.32 5.07
C GLN A 106 24.29 -3.88 5.60
N ARG A 107 25.47 -3.33 5.93
CA ARG A 107 25.61 -1.92 6.32
C ARG A 107 25.08 -0.97 5.24
N GLY A 108 25.20 -1.35 3.96
CA GLY A 108 24.69 -0.59 2.82
C GLY A 108 23.15 -0.61 2.69
N PHE A 109 22.45 -1.53 3.34
CA PHE A 109 20.99 -1.66 3.22
C PHE A 109 20.21 -0.73 4.14
N GLY A 110 20.87 -0.04 5.07
CA GLY A 110 20.22 0.94 5.94
C GLY A 110 19.27 0.34 6.97
N LEU A 111 19.38 -0.95 7.30
CA LEU A 111 18.46 -1.66 8.21
C LEU A 111 18.33 -1.03 9.59
N ALA A 112 19.35 -0.32 10.08
CA ALA A 112 19.30 0.43 11.34
C ALA A 112 18.23 1.55 11.35
N ARG A 113 17.72 1.95 10.18
CA ARG A 113 16.66 2.95 10.01
C ARG A 113 15.28 2.33 9.76
N LEU A 114 15.18 1.00 9.73
CA LEU A 114 13.92 0.28 9.57
C LEU A 114 13.33 -0.06 10.94
N GLU A 115 12.15 0.46 11.23
CA GLU A 115 11.35 0.10 12.39
C GLU A 115 10.18 -0.78 11.96
N LEU A 116 10.10 -2.01 12.48
CA LEU A 116 8.88 -2.82 12.40
C LEU A 116 7.89 -2.37 13.48
N ARG A 117 6.66 -2.07 13.10
CA ARG A 117 5.57 -1.78 14.05
C ARG A 117 4.40 -2.70 13.77
N GLU A 118 4.02 -3.45 14.79
CA GLU A 118 2.76 -4.20 14.78
C GLU A 118 1.59 -3.21 14.77
N CYS A 119 0.68 -3.37 13.81
CA CYS A 119 -0.48 -2.50 13.64
C CYS A 119 -1.58 -3.24 12.86
N GLU A 120 -2.72 -3.46 13.50
CA GLU A 120 -3.98 -3.76 12.83
C GLU A 120 -4.60 -2.46 12.34
N LEU A 121 -4.52 -2.20 11.02
CA LEU A 121 -5.01 -0.95 10.42
C LEU A 121 -6.50 -0.67 10.71
N ARG A 122 -7.30 -1.72 10.93
CA ARG A 122 -8.73 -1.59 11.27
C ARG A 122 -8.97 -1.09 12.70
N ALA A 123 -7.96 -1.15 13.56
CA ALA A 123 -7.99 -0.69 14.94
C ALA A 123 -7.41 0.73 15.07
N ALA A 124 -8.28 1.72 15.27
CA ALA A 124 -7.88 3.13 15.27
C ALA A 124 -6.80 3.45 16.31
N ARG A 125 -6.88 2.89 17.51
CA ARG A 125 -5.88 3.08 18.58
C ARG A 125 -4.49 2.59 18.18
N GLU A 126 -4.40 1.38 17.62
CA GLU A 126 -3.12 0.84 17.16
C GLU A 126 -2.52 1.67 16.02
N VAL A 127 -3.37 2.20 15.13
CA VAL A 127 -2.92 3.12 14.06
C VAL A 127 -2.39 4.43 14.64
N GLU A 128 -3.05 5.01 15.65
CA GLU A 128 -2.58 6.23 16.32
C GLU A 128 -1.22 6.03 16.98
N GLU A 129 -1.06 4.93 17.72
CA GLU A 129 0.19 4.56 18.40
C GLU A 129 1.31 4.29 17.38
N ALA A 130 1.02 3.51 16.34
CA ALA A 130 2.00 3.18 15.30
C ALA A 130 2.41 4.40 14.45
N LEU A 131 1.52 5.37 14.24
CA LEU A 131 1.81 6.59 13.48
C LEU A 131 2.31 7.75 14.33
N ALA A 132 2.51 7.56 15.64
CA ALA A 132 3.06 8.57 16.52
C ALA A 132 4.39 9.12 15.95
N ASP A 133 4.44 10.43 15.75
CA ASP A 133 5.62 11.14 15.25
C ASP A 133 6.08 10.74 13.82
N VAL A 134 5.17 10.23 13.00
CA VAL A 134 5.38 10.06 11.56
C VAL A 134 5.19 11.39 10.82
N ASP A 135 6.01 11.65 9.81
CA ASP A 135 5.95 12.85 8.96
C ASP A 135 5.10 12.63 7.69
N GLY A 136 5.14 11.42 7.14
CA GLY A 136 4.35 11.05 5.98
C GLY A 136 4.04 9.56 5.90
N VAL A 137 3.04 9.20 5.11
CA VAL A 137 2.56 7.84 4.95
C VAL A 137 2.45 7.48 3.47
N ILE A 138 3.00 6.32 3.10
CA ILE A 138 2.70 5.66 1.83
C ILE A 138 1.75 4.50 2.13
N PHE A 139 0.55 4.55 1.59
CA PHE A 139 -0.51 3.58 1.83
C PHE A 139 -0.62 2.57 0.69
N CYS A 140 -0.09 1.36 0.92
CA CYS A 140 -0.14 0.24 -0.02
C CYS A 140 -1.05 -0.91 0.44
N ALA A 141 -1.68 -0.78 1.61
CA ALA A 141 -2.51 -1.83 2.18
C ALA A 141 -3.79 -2.05 1.35
N THR A 142 -4.18 -3.30 1.21
CA THR A 142 -5.44 -3.69 0.59
C THR A 142 -5.86 -5.05 1.12
N SER A 143 -7.15 -5.21 1.36
CA SER A 143 -7.72 -6.50 1.77
C SER A 143 -8.04 -7.29 0.51
N PHE A 144 -7.10 -8.14 0.06
CA PHE A 144 -7.36 -9.05 -1.05
C PHE A 144 -8.27 -10.18 -0.59
N ASP A 145 -9.56 -10.06 -0.89
CA ASP A 145 -10.46 -11.21 -1.04
C ASP A 145 -11.07 -11.13 -2.44
N THR A 146 -10.26 -11.49 -3.46
CA THR A 146 -10.59 -11.32 -4.88
C THR A 146 -11.75 -12.20 -5.35
N ALA A 147 -12.29 -13.07 -4.49
CA ALA A 147 -13.37 -13.99 -4.82
C ALA A 147 -14.77 -13.46 -4.50
N ARG A 148 -14.88 -12.35 -3.76
CA ARG A 148 -16.19 -11.78 -3.41
C ARG A 148 -16.67 -10.84 -4.51
N ARG A 149 -17.67 -11.30 -5.25
CA ARG A 149 -18.50 -10.42 -6.09
C ARG A 149 -19.36 -9.60 -5.14
N ARG A 150 -19.51 -8.29 -5.40
CA ARG A 150 -20.46 -7.45 -4.65
C ARG A 150 -21.85 -8.08 -4.77
N LEU A 151 -22.34 -8.65 -3.67
CA LEU A 151 -23.75 -9.01 -3.58
C LEU A 151 -24.52 -7.69 -3.36
N PRO A 152 -25.76 -7.56 -3.85
CA PRO A 152 -26.59 -6.40 -3.50
C PRO A 152 -26.63 -6.25 -1.97
N ASP A 153 -26.55 -5.03 -1.43
CA ASP A 153 -26.37 -4.79 0.01
C ASP A 153 -27.37 -5.57 0.90
N ARG A 154 -28.60 -5.80 0.40
CA ARG A 154 -29.63 -6.63 1.06
C ARG A 154 -29.29 -8.12 1.13
N VAL A 155 -28.58 -8.65 0.14
CA VAL A 155 -28.15 -10.05 0.04
C VAL A 155 -26.89 -10.28 0.85
N ASP A 156 -25.97 -9.33 0.92
CA ASP A 156 -24.80 -9.43 1.82
C ASP A 156 -25.21 -9.36 3.29
N GLU A 157 -26.16 -8.49 3.65
CA GLU A 157 -26.75 -8.50 5.00
C GLU A 157 -27.49 -9.80 5.28
N ALA A 158 -28.26 -10.32 4.32
CA ALA A 158 -28.98 -11.59 4.49
C ALA A 158 -28.01 -12.78 4.58
N ALA A 159 -26.95 -12.82 3.78
CA ALA A 159 -25.90 -13.84 3.83
C ALA A 159 -25.09 -13.74 5.13
N GLY A 160 -24.80 -12.52 5.61
CA GLY A 160 -24.18 -12.29 6.91
C GLY A 160 -25.06 -12.75 8.07
N ARG A 161 -26.37 -12.50 8.02
CA ARG A 161 -27.37 -12.96 8.99
C ARG A 161 -27.59 -14.48 8.93
N LEU A 162 -27.56 -15.07 7.73
CA LEU A 162 -27.67 -16.53 7.55
C LEU A 162 -26.40 -17.26 7.98
N ALA A 163 -25.22 -16.68 7.74
CA ALA A 163 -23.96 -17.22 8.21
C ALA A 163 -23.82 -17.07 9.74
N SER A 164 -24.29 -15.96 10.34
CA SER A 164 -24.31 -15.82 11.80
C SER A 164 -25.36 -16.71 12.46
N ALA A 165 -26.55 -16.85 11.86
CA ALA A 165 -27.57 -17.78 12.31
C ALA A 165 -27.11 -19.24 12.15
N GLY A 166 -26.43 -19.57 11.05
CA GLY A 166 -25.82 -20.88 10.81
C GLY A 166 -24.72 -21.19 11.82
N MET A 167 -23.81 -20.25 12.08
CA MET A 167 -22.79 -20.39 13.14
C MET A 167 -23.44 -20.56 14.52
N ALA A 168 -24.48 -19.79 14.85
CA ALA A 168 -25.21 -19.93 16.12
C ALA A 168 -25.99 -21.26 16.23
N LEU A 169 -26.44 -21.83 15.10
CA LEU A 169 -27.11 -23.13 15.04
C LEU A 169 -26.12 -24.30 15.12
N PHE A 170 -24.88 -24.14 14.64
CA PHE A 170 -23.83 -25.16 14.70
C PHE A 170 -22.87 -25.02 15.90
N GLU A 171 -22.88 -23.90 16.63
CA GLU A 171 -22.18 -23.72 17.92
C GLU A 171 -22.96 -24.27 19.12
N LEU A 172 -24.16 -24.82 18.91
CA LEU A 172 -24.83 -25.63 19.92
C LEU A 172 -24.20 -27.04 19.95
N ARG A 173 -23.18 -27.16 20.81
CA ARG A 173 -22.52 -28.39 21.30
C ARG A 173 -21.37 -28.93 20.44
N LEU A 174 -20.20 -28.32 20.58
CA LEU A 174 -18.93 -29.03 20.80
C LEU A 174 -17.98 -28.03 21.46
N GLY A 175 -17.89 -28.10 22.79
CA GLY A 175 -17.18 -27.14 23.62
C GLY A 175 -15.68 -27.06 23.31
N ASP A 176 -15.11 -25.90 23.63
CA ASP A 176 -13.71 -25.47 23.52
C ASP A 176 -12.67 -26.34 24.27
N ALA A 177 -13.01 -27.57 24.66
CA ALA A 177 -12.14 -28.47 25.42
C ALA A 177 -11.36 -29.48 24.54
N ILE A 178 -11.67 -29.62 23.25
CA ILE A 178 -11.07 -30.67 22.39
C ILE A 178 -10.08 -30.11 21.35
N PHE A 179 -10.30 -28.89 20.84
CA PHE A 179 -9.35 -28.25 19.93
C PHE A 179 -8.59 -27.18 20.70
N GLY A 180 -7.49 -27.58 21.34
CA GLY A 180 -6.57 -26.71 22.09
C GLY A 180 -5.90 -25.62 21.24
N LYS A 181 -6.69 -24.67 20.73
CA LYS A 181 -6.19 -23.36 20.35
C LYS A 181 -6.04 -22.59 21.64
N ALA A 182 -4.83 -22.54 22.15
CA ALA A 182 -4.45 -21.61 23.19
C ALA A 182 -4.99 -20.21 22.81
N PRO A 183 -5.70 -19.51 23.70
CA PRO A 183 -6.07 -18.13 23.45
C PRO A 183 -4.78 -17.37 23.14
N ARG A 184 -4.78 -16.62 22.04
CA ARG A 184 -3.72 -15.68 21.72
C ARG A 184 -3.41 -14.91 22.99
N ALA A 185 -2.12 -14.85 23.36
CA ALA A 185 -1.62 -13.91 24.34
C ALA A 185 -1.69 -12.48 23.76
N GLY A 186 -2.91 -12.03 23.43
CA GLY A 186 -3.19 -10.62 23.25
C GLY A 186 -3.30 -10.05 24.66
N GLY A 187 -2.50 -9.04 24.97
CA GLY A 187 -2.71 -8.25 26.18
C GLY A 187 -4.15 -7.76 26.27
N ALA A 188 -4.59 -7.37 27.46
CA ALA A 188 -5.98 -6.99 27.79
C ALA A 188 -6.62 -5.89 26.91
N ASP A 189 -5.86 -5.33 25.96
CA ASP A 189 -6.23 -4.20 25.09
C ASP A 189 -6.42 -4.59 23.61
N ALA A 190 -6.27 -5.85 23.20
CA ALA A 190 -6.52 -6.24 21.81
C ALA A 190 -8.01 -6.09 21.45
N PRO A 191 -8.37 -5.39 20.35
CA PRO A 191 -9.76 -5.17 19.99
C PRO A 191 -10.48 -6.50 19.79
N ALA A 192 -11.68 -6.61 20.37
CA ALA A 192 -12.46 -7.84 20.26
C ALA A 192 -12.70 -8.17 18.79
N ALA A 193 -12.55 -9.44 18.39
CA ALA A 193 -12.71 -9.86 17.00
C ALA A 193 -14.08 -9.47 16.38
N SER A 194 -15.09 -9.23 17.23
CA SER A 194 -16.40 -8.67 16.85
C SER A 194 -16.34 -7.22 16.35
N GLU A 195 -15.47 -6.37 16.89
CA GLU A 195 -15.34 -4.96 16.53
C GLU A 195 -14.64 -4.75 15.18
N LEU A 196 -13.88 -5.76 14.73
CA LEU A 196 -13.16 -5.75 13.45
C LEU A 196 -13.96 -6.39 12.31
N ARG A 197 -15.11 -7.00 12.61
CA ARG A 197 -15.93 -7.71 11.63
C ARG A 197 -16.58 -6.73 10.65
N GLY A 198 -16.44 -7.00 9.36
CA GLY A 198 -16.98 -6.14 8.28
C GLY A 198 -16.09 -4.96 7.91
N LYS A 199 -15.08 -4.63 8.73
CA LYS A 199 -14.11 -3.58 8.41
C LYS A 199 -12.99 -4.11 7.52
N THR A 200 -12.52 -3.28 6.61
CA THR A 200 -11.47 -3.54 5.64
C THR A 200 -10.29 -2.61 5.88
N ALA A 201 -9.08 -3.08 5.55
CA ALA A 201 -7.89 -2.24 5.68
C ALA A 201 -7.89 -1.07 4.69
N ASP A 202 -8.45 -1.26 3.50
CA ASP A 202 -8.45 -0.33 2.37
C ASP A 202 -9.46 0.81 2.47
N VAL A 203 -10.52 0.65 3.27
CA VAL A 203 -11.49 1.73 3.53
C VAL A 203 -11.36 2.23 4.97
N GLU A 204 -11.73 1.42 5.96
CA GLU A 204 -11.69 1.82 7.37
C GLU A 204 -10.27 2.02 7.87
N GLY A 205 -9.34 1.13 7.48
CA GLY A 205 -7.94 1.29 7.84
C GLY A 205 -7.30 2.54 7.25
N LEU A 206 -7.65 2.89 6.01
CA LEU A 206 -7.23 4.13 5.37
C LEU A 206 -7.78 5.36 6.10
N GLN A 207 -9.07 5.36 6.46
CA GLN A 207 -9.70 6.44 7.23
C GLN A 207 -9.05 6.63 8.61
N ASN A 208 -8.70 5.53 9.30
CA ASN A 208 -7.97 5.58 10.55
C ASN A 208 -6.60 6.24 10.38
N VAL A 209 -5.85 5.85 9.34
CA VAL A 209 -4.53 6.41 9.02
C VAL A 209 -4.61 7.90 8.71
N LEU A 210 -5.54 8.32 7.84
CA LEU A 210 -5.74 9.74 7.50
C LEU A 210 -6.07 10.56 8.75
N SER A 211 -6.95 10.05 9.60
CA SER A 211 -7.39 10.71 10.83
C SER A 211 -6.27 10.80 11.87
N ALA A 212 -5.46 9.76 12.02
CA ALA A 212 -4.29 9.75 12.90
C ALA A 212 -3.21 10.73 12.41
N LEU A 213 -2.91 10.72 11.10
CA LEU A 213 -1.91 11.62 10.50
C LEU A 213 -2.33 13.09 10.62
N ALA A 214 -3.59 13.42 10.35
CA ALA A 214 -4.12 14.78 10.50
C ALA A 214 -4.02 15.29 11.95
N ARG A 215 -4.37 14.44 12.93
CA ARG A 215 -4.21 14.77 14.36
C ARG A 215 -2.75 14.98 14.74
N ASN A 216 -1.83 14.13 14.28
CA ASN A 216 -0.41 14.27 14.58
C ASN A 216 0.18 15.56 14.02
N ARG A 217 -0.21 15.95 12.80
CA ARG A 217 0.20 17.24 12.20
C ARG A 217 -0.36 18.42 12.98
N LYS A 218 -1.65 18.40 13.32
CA LYS A 218 -2.27 19.46 14.13
C LYS A 218 -1.59 19.59 15.50
N ARG A 219 -1.33 18.45 16.18
CA ARG A 219 -0.62 18.40 17.46
C ARG A 219 0.77 19.04 17.36
N ARG A 220 1.54 18.70 16.32
CA ARG A 220 2.88 19.27 16.09
C ARG A 220 2.83 20.76 15.80
N ALA A 221 1.88 21.22 15.00
CA ALA A 221 1.68 22.64 14.75
C ALA A 221 1.39 23.41 16.06
N SER A 222 0.47 22.90 16.89
CA SER A 222 0.16 23.51 18.18
C SER A 222 1.34 23.49 19.17
N LEU A 223 2.14 22.41 19.19
CA LEU A 223 3.35 22.35 20.02
C LEU A 223 4.44 23.32 19.55
N ALA A 224 4.59 23.50 18.23
CA ALA A 224 5.50 24.49 17.66
C ALA A 224 5.09 25.92 18.07
N GLU A 225 3.80 26.24 17.98
CA GLU A 225 3.26 27.53 18.43
C GLU A 225 3.51 27.79 19.91
N LEU A 226 3.28 26.79 20.78
CA LEU A 226 3.45 26.91 22.23
C LEU A 226 4.91 26.98 22.68
N SER A 227 5.81 26.26 22.01
CA SER A 227 7.21 26.17 22.42
C SER A 227 8.03 27.39 22.01
N GLY A 228 7.52 28.27 21.14
CA GLY A 228 8.25 29.42 20.61
C GLY A 228 9.46 29.05 19.75
N GLN A 229 9.82 27.77 19.68
CA GLN A 229 10.61 27.22 18.60
C GLN A 229 9.72 27.28 17.37
N MET A 230 10.12 28.04 16.35
CA MET A 230 9.58 27.83 15.01
C MET A 230 9.79 26.34 14.70
N GLY A 231 8.75 25.54 14.91
CA GLY A 231 8.83 24.10 14.79
C GLY A 231 9.36 23.80 13.41
N ARG A 232 10.34 22.90 13.33
CA ARG A 232 10.91 22.48 12.06
C ARG A 232 9.74 22.14 11.14
N PRO A 233 9.46 22.94 10.08
CA PRO A 233 8.28 22.74 9.26
C PRO A 233 8.31 21.29 8.79
N THR A 234 7.17 20.60 8.81
CA THR A 234 7.08 19.22 8.31
C THR A 234 7.72 19.20 6.93
N ALA A 235 8.84 18.50 6.81
CA ALA A 235 9.72 18.69 5.66
C ALA A 235 9.11 18.14 4.36
N LEU A 236 8.02 17.38 4.49
CA LEU A 236 7.26 16.82 3.37
C LEU A 236 6.11 17.75 2.99
N ARG A 237 6.08 18.15 1.72
CA ARG A 237 4.95 18.86 1.11
C ARG A 237 3.72 17.96 0.97
N VAL A 238 3.94 16.72 0.53
CA VAL A 238 2.90 15.70 0.38
C VAL A 238 3.06 14.66 1.50
N PRO A 239 2.35 14.78 2.64
CA PRO A 239 2.45 13.84 3.73
C PRO A 239 1.72 12.52 3.45
N PHE A 240 0.94 12.41 2.37
CA PHE A 240 0.14 11.21 2.12
C PHE A 240 0.19 10.76 0.65
N VAL A 241 0.61 9.53 0.41
CA VAL A 241 0.60 8.91 -0.93
C VAL A 241 -0.23 7.64 -0.88
N LEU A 242 -1.26 7.55 -1.73
CA LEU A 242 -2.11 6.36 -1.85
C LEU A 242 -1.72 5.55 -3.08
N ALA A 243 -1.38 4.28 -2.90
CA ALA A 243 -1.31 3.31 -3.98
C ALA A 243 -2.72 2.75 -4.29
N SER A 244 -3.33 3.33 -5.31
CA SER A 244 -4.66 2.97 -5.79
C SER A 244 -4.57 2.23 -7.14
N ALA A 245 -5.72 1.80 -7.64
CA ALA A 245 -5.81 1.02 -8.87
C ALA A 245 -6.45 1.86 -9.97
N CYS A 246 -6.00 1.67 -11.21
CA CYS A 246 -6.71 2.24 -12.34
C CYS A 246 -8.10 1.60 -12.51
N ASP A 247 -9.00 2.34 -13.14
CA ASP A 247 -10.39 1.93 -13.35
C ASP A 247 -10.48 0.57 -14.03
N TYR A 248 -9.60 0.28 -14.98
CA TYR A 248 -9.59 -1.01 -15.67
C TYR A 248 -9.51 -2.21 -14.71
N LEU A 249 -8.77 -2.10 -13.61
CA LEU A 249 -8.65 -3.18 -12.61
C LEU A 249 -9.89 -3.31 -11.72
N GLY A 250 -10.75 -2.29 -11.73
CA GLY A 250 -11.94 -2.21 -10.89
C GLY A 250 -13.20 -2.80 -11.53
N TYR A 251 -13.21 -3.12 -12.83
CA TYR A 251 -14.41 -3.59 -13.53
C TYR A 251 -14.16 -4.89 -14.30
N ASP A 252 -15.07 -5.85 -14.13
CA ASP A 252 -15.13 -7.07 -14.92
C ASP A 252 -16.19 -6.93 -16.01
N GLU A 253 -15.98 -7.62 -17.13
CA GLU A 253 -17.00 -7.76 -18.17
C GLU A 253 -17.83 -9.00 -17.90
N ASP A 254 -19.14 -8.85 -17.82
CA ASP A 254 -20.05 -9.98 -17.79
C ASP A 254 -20.00 -10.68 -19.16
N LEU A 255 -19.56 -11.94 -19.18
CA LEU A 255 -19.37 -12.72 -20.40
C LEU A 255 -20.65 -12.86 -21.23
N LEU A 256 -21.83 -12.74 -20.59
CA LEU A 256 -23.12 -12.90 -21.27
C LEU A 256 -23.69 -11.58 -21.76
N SER A 257 -23.67 -10.53 -20.92
CA SER A 257 -24.26 -9.23 -21.28
C SER A 257 -23.28 -8.26 -21.94
N ARG A 258 -21.97 -8.52 -21.87
CA ARG A 258 -20.88 -7.58 -22.20
C ARG A 258 -20.97 -6.26 -21.41
N GLU A 259 -21.75 -6.22 -20.33
CA GLU A 259 -21.82 -5.07 -19.45
C GLU A 259 -20.62 -5.06 -18.52
N LEU A 260 -20.11 -3.85 -18.27
CA LEU A 260 -19.09 -3.63 -17.25
C LEU A 260 -19.76 -3.64 -15.88
N ARG A 261 -19.28 -4.52 -15.00
CA ARG A 261 -19.70 -4.59 -13.61
C ARG A 261 -18.53 -4.28 -12.71
N GLU A 262 -18.76 -3.37 -11.77
CA GLU A 262 -17.77 -3.03 -10.78
C GLU A 262 -17.48 -4.24 -9.85
N THR A 263 -16.20 -4.53 -9.69
CA THR A 263 -15.70 -5.52 -8.74
C THR A 263 -15.64 -4.92 -7.33
N GLU A 264 -15.64 -5.78 -6.31
CA GLU A 264 -15.46 -5.29 -4.94
C GLU A 264 -14.12 -4.55 -4.76
N PHE A 265 -13.07 -5.02 -5.42
CA PHE A 265 -11.77 -4.36 -5.42
C PHE A 265 -11.84 -2.94 -5.99
N GLY A 266 -12.48 -2.77 -7.15
CA GLY A 266 -12.71 -1.45 -7.78
C GLY A 266 -13.50 -0.51 -6.88
N TYR A 267 -14.61 -1.03 -6.32
CA TYR A 267 -15.44 -0.29 -5.39
C TYR A 267 -14.64 0.23 -4.19
N ARG A 268 -13.89 -0.65 -3.52
CA ARG A 268 -13.13 -0.27 -2.32
C ARG A 268 -12.00 0.71 -2.65
N LYS A 269 -11.32 0.57 -3.79
CA LYS A 269 -10.32 1.54 -4.24
C LYS A 269 -10.93 2.90 -4.52
N ARG A 270 -12.11 2.96 -5.15
CA ARG A 270 -12.86 4.23 -5.32
C ARG A 270 -13.26 4.83 -3.98
N MET A 271 -13.74 4.03 -3.04
CA MET A 271 -14.08 4.52 -1.70
C MET A 271 -12.85 5.08 -0.98
N GLY A 272 -11.69 4.42 -1.14
CA GLY A 272 -10.43 4.91 -0.59
C GLY A 272 -9.97 6.22 -1.23
N ASP A 273 -10.08 6.34 -2.56
CA ASP A 273 -9.78 7.59 -3.27
C ASP A 273 -10.68 8.73 -2.76
N ALA A 274 -11.99 8.49 -2.64
CA ALA A 274 -12.94 9.47 -2.13
C ALA A 274 -12.60 9.90 -0.69
N ALA A 275 -12.20 8.96 0.17
CA ALA A 275 -11.79 9.27 1.55
C ALA A 275 -10.52 10.14 1.60
N VAL A 276 -9.53 9.89 0.73
CA VAL A 276 -8.33 10.73 0.64
C VAL A 276 -8.67 12.12 0.11
N ARG A 277 -9.51 12.21 -0.93
CA ARG A 277 -9.97 13.50 -1.49
C ARG A 277 -10.74 14.34 -0.49
N ALA A 278 -11.56 13.71 0.34
CA ALA A 278 -12.30 14.36 1.41
C ALA A 278 -11.42 14.75 2.61
N SER A 279 -10.18 14.25 2.69
CA SER A 279 -9.26 14.62 3.75
C SER A 279 -8.70 16.02 3.54
N SER A 280 -8.38 16.72 4.63
CA SER A 280 -7.72 18.04 4.58
C SER A 280 -6.19 17.94 4.41
N LEU A 281 -5.66 16.74 4.13
CA LEU A 281 -4.23 16.52 4.00
C LEU A 281 -3.81 16.68 2.54
N PRO A 282 -2.66 17.31 2.24
CA PRO A 282 -2.11 17.24 0.90
C PRO A 282 -1.79 15.79 0.54
N TYR A 283 -2.18 15.37 -0.67
CA TYR A 283 -2.05 13.97 -1.08
C TYR A 283 -1.56 13.78 -2.51
N THR A 284 -1.08 12.58 -2.81
CA THR A 284 -0.97 12.06 -4.18
C THR A 284 -1.66 10.71 -4.25
N ILE A 285 -2.67 10.58 -5.11
CA ILE A 285 -3.30 9.29 -5.42
C ILE A 285 -2.68 8.75 -6.70
N VAL A 286 -2.04 7.58 -6.62
CA VAL A 286 -1.39 6.93 -7.76
C VAL A 286 -2.27 5.78 -8.24
N HIS A 287 -2.91 5.96 -9.39
CA HIS A 287 -3.64 4.91 -10.10
C HIS A 287 -2.67 4.07 -10.92
N SER A 288 -2.23 2.96 -10.35
CA SER A 288 -1.34 2.04 -11.05
C SER A 288 -2.08 1.27 -12.16
N ALA A 289 -1.43 1.11 -13.30
CA ALA A 289 -1.80 0.10 -14.30
C ALA A 289 -1.62 -1.32 -13.73
N ARG A 290 -1.92 -2.35 -14.54
CA ARG A 290 -1.77 -3.74 -14.10
C ARG A 290 -0.33 -4.01 -13.66
N ILE A 291 -0.17 -4.32 -12.38
CA ILE A 291 1.13 -4.70 -11.82
C ILE A 291 1.54 -6.05 -12.41
N ASP A 292 2.67 -6.08 -13.08
CA ASP A 292 3.22 -7.27 -13.70
C ASP A 292 4.65 -7.51 -13.23
N GLY A 293 4.93 -8.71 -12.72
CA GLY A 293 6.28 -9.09 -12.28
C GLY A 293 7.19 -9.52 -13.42
N PHE A 294 6.61 -9.72 -14.60
CA PHE A 294 7.34 -10.07 -15.80
C PHE A 294 7.54 -8.85 -16.71
N ALA A 295 7.02 -7.68 -16.33
CA ALA A 295 7.40 -6.44 -16.97
C ALA A 295 8.89 -6.18 -16.71
N GLU A 296 9.56 -5.58 -17.70
CA GLU A 296 10.95 -5.17 -17.56
C GLU A 296 11.08 -4.13 -16.43
N GLU A 297 12.09 -4.34 -15.57
CA GLU A 297 12.40 -3.46 -14.45
C GLU A 297 13.26 -2.27 -14.90
N GLY A 298 13.13 -1.13 -14.22
CA GLY A 298 13.96 0.05 -14.50
C GLY A 298 13.44 0.87 -15.67
N LEU A 299 12.23 0.57 -16.14
CA LEU A 299 11.55 1.37 -17.13
C LEU A 299 11.04 2.66 -16.48
N LYS A 300 11.18 3.76 -17.21
CA LYS A 300 10.71 5.06 -16.75
C LYS A 300 9.18 5.07 -16.69
N PRO A 301 8.57 5.24 -15.49
CA PRO A 301 7.13 5.37 -15.40
C PRO A 301 6.66 6.58 -16.20
N GLN A 302 5.63 6.37 -17.00
CA GLN A 302 4.84 7.42 -17.62
C GLN A 302 3.71 7.77 -16.67
N ALA A 303 3.44 9.06 -16.50
CA ALA A 303 2.34 9.55 -15.69
C ALA A 303 1.44 10.46 -16.52
N ARG A 304 0.14 10.43 -16.25
CA ARG A 304 -0.83 11.38 -16.80
C ARG A 304 -1.83 11.75 -15.73
N GLU A 305 -2.33 12.98 -15.75
CA GLU A 305 -3.52 13.34 -14.99
C GLU A 305 -4.67 12.41 -15.39
N PRO A 306 -5.38 11.81 -14.42
CA PRO A 306 -6.54 10.99 -14.71
C PRO A 306 -7.60 11.87 -15.37
N VAL A 307 -8.34 11.27 -16.29
CA VAL A 307 -9.50 11.94 -16.85
C VAL A 307 -10.55 12.05 -15.74
N GLU A 308 -10.95 13.27 -15.37
CA GLU A 308 -11.95 13.53 -14.32
C GLU A 308 -13.22 12.70 -14.57
N ARG A 309 -13.67 11.98 -13.54
CA ARG A 309 -14.92 11.22 -13.59
C ARG A 309 -16.11 12.17 -13.40
N ARG A 310 -17.16 12.03 -14.22
CA ARG A 310 -18.48 12.59 -13.91
C ARG A 310 -19.14 11.74 -12.82
N GLU A 311 -19.63 12.39 -11.77
CA GLU A 311 -20.28 11.73 -10.61
C GLU A 311 -21.66 11.13 -10.94
N ASP A 312 -22.28 11.54 -12.05
CA ASP A 312 -23.61 11.10 -12.47
C ASP A 312 -23.52 9.77 -13.22
N GLY A 313 -23.42 8.68 -12.45
CA GLY A 313 -23.32 7.32 -12.97
C GLY A 313 -24.55 6.88 -13.76
N VAL A 314 -24.52 7.06 -15.09
CA VAL A 314 -25.05 6.13 -16.11
C VAL A 314 -24.24 6.38 -17.38
N ALA A 315 -23.16 5.63 -17.60
CA ALA A 315 -22.50 5.63 -18.90
C ALA A 315 -23.43 4.93 -19.90
N SER A 316 -23.87 5.63 -20.96
CA SER A 316 -24.63 4.99 -22.03
C SER A 316 -23.76 3.93 -22.72
N ALA A 317 -24.34 2.85 -23.25
CA ALA A 317 -23.58 1.79 -23.93
C ALA A 317 -22.75 2.26 -25.15
N ALA A 318 -23.03 3.46 -25.68
CA ALA A 318 -22.23 4.12 -26.72
C ALA A 318 -21.06 4.94 -26.16
N GLU A 319 -21.16 5.37 -24.89
CA GLU A 319 -20.09 5.97 -24.07
C GLU A 319 -19.37 4.93 -23.20
N ALA A 320 -19.75 3.65 -23.31
CA ALA A 320 -19.05 2.50 -22.74
C ALA A 320 -17.71 2.19 -23.46
N GLN A 321 -17.10 3.20 -24.08
CA GLN A 321 -15.65 3.30 -24.15
C GLN A 321 -15.19 3.52 -22.71
N GLY A 322 -14.96 2.41 -22.01
CA GLY A 322 -14.76 2.23 -20.57
C GLY A 322 -14.54 3.51 -19.76
N ALA A 323 -15.34 3.71 -18.70
CA ALA A 323 -15.51 4.84 -17.77
C ALA A 323 -14.37 5.85 -17.46
N VAL A 324 -13.42 6.13 -18.35
CA VAL A 324 -12.28 7.04 -18.29
C VAL A 324 -11.78 7.13 -19.72
N GLY A 325 -11.64 8.30 -20.35
CA GLY A 325 -11.33 8.50 -21.79
C GLY A 325 -10.01 7.91 -22.35
N VAL A 326 -9.79 6.61 -22.18
CA VAL A 326 -8.77 5.73 -22.72
C VAL A 326 -9.52 4.51 -23.24
N ARG A 327 -9.30 4.13 -24.50
CA ARG A 327 -9.94 2.91 -25.02
C ARG A 327 -9.48 1.73 -24.16
N ARG A 328 -10.41 0.86 -23.77
CA ARG A 328 -10.12 -0.30 -22.91
C ARG A 328 -8.98 -1.17 -23.47
N ASP A 329 -8.86 -1.24 -24.79
CA ASP A 329 -7.79 -1.92 -25.49
C ASP A 329 -6.41 -1.34 -25.17
N ASP A 330 -6.30 -0.01 -25.07
CA ASP A 330 -5.07 0.69 -24.70
C ASP A 330 -4.73 0.45 -23.22
N ALA A 331 -5.73 0.48 -22.34
CA ALA A 331 -5.55 0.26 -20.90
C ALA A 331 -5.13 -1.20 -20.59
N ARG A 332 -5.62 -2.17 -21.37
CA ARG A 332 -5.28 -3.60 -21.21
C ARG A 332 -3.82 -3.90 -21.52
N GLY A 333 -3.19 -3.10 -22.39
CA GLY A 333 -1.77 -3.20 -22.72
C GLY A 333 -0.84 -2.57 -21.69
N ARG A 334 -1.35 -1.62 -20.88
CA ARG A 334 -0.53 -0.91 -19.88
C ARG A 334 -0.19 -1.82 -18.71
N ARG A 335 1.10 -1.89 -18.41
CA ARG A 335 1.65 -2.66 -17.29
C ARG A 335 2.64 -1.80 -16.55
N ILE A 336 2.92 -2.16 -15.30
CA ILE A 336 3.98 -1.55 -14.52
C ILE A 336 4.69 -2.61 -13.68
N HIS A 337 6.02 -2.57 -13.69
CA HIS A 337 6.80 -3.40 -12.78
C HIS A 337 6.61 -2.87 -11.34
N PRO A 338 6.43 -3.75 -10.33
CA PRO A 338 6.16 -3.29 -8.96
C PRO A 338 7.29 -2.44 -8.35
N ARG A 339 8.55 -2.61 -8.79
CA ARG A 339 9.66 -1.74 -8.34
C ARG A 339 9.58 -0.34 -8.93
N ASP A 340 9.19 -0.21 -10.20
CA ASP A 340 9.02 1.09 -10.85
C ASP A 340 7.84 1.85 -10.23
N LEU A 341 6.76 1.13 -9.87
CA LEU A 341 5.66 1.70 -9.08
C LEU A 341 6.13 2.14 -7.70
N ALA A 342 6.95 1.35 -7.00
CA ALA A 342 7.48 1.71 -5.69
C ALA A 342 8.35 2.98 -5.76
N ALA A 343 9.26 3.07 -6.73
CA ALA A 343 10.07 4.26 -6.98
C ALA A 343 9.19 5.48 -7.27
N PHE A 344 8.13 5.32 -8.08
CA PHE A 344 7.19 6.40 -8.35
C PHE A 344 6.46 6.87 -7.07
N LEU A 345 5.96 5.95 -6.25
CA LEU A 345 5.28 6.26 -4.97
C LEU A 345 6.20 7.04 -4.02
N VAL A 346 7.48 6.65 -3.92
CA VAL A 346 8.47 7.34 -3.10
C VAL A 346 8.77 8.73 -3.65
N SER A 347 9.01 8.84 -4.96
CA SER A 347 9.26 10.13 -5.61
C SER A 347 8.09 11.12 -5.45
N SER A 348 6.86 10.60 -5.32
CA SER A 348 5.66 11.41 -5.10
C SER A 348 5.69 12.19 -3.79
N LEU A 349 6.43 11.71 -2.79
CA LEU A 349 6.64 12.45 -1.52
C LEU A 349 7.51 13.70 -1.71
N ALA A 350 8.39 13.69 -2.71
CA ALA A 350 9.38 14.73 -2.96
C ALA A 350 8.90 15.80 -3.94
N THR A 351 7.79 15.59 -4.65
CA THR A 351 7.35 16.44 -5.76
C THR A 351 7.19 17.90 -5.32
N SER A 352 8.19 18.71 -5.63
CA SER A 352 8.15 20.16 -5.64
C SER A 352 7.80 20.60 -7.05
N SER A 353 6.65 21.26 -7.25
CA SER A 353 6.59 22.21 -8.36
C SER A 353 7.75 23.19 -8.15
N ASN A 354 8.65 23.28 -9.13
CA ASN A 354 9.79 24.21 -9.12
C ASN A 354 9.35 25.66 -9.32
N THR A 355 8.04 25.94 -9.37
CA THR A 355 7.47 27.27 -9.43
C THR A 355 7.22 27.79 -8.01
N PRO A 356 7.97 28.80 -7.53
CA PRO A 356 7.75 29.43 -6.24
C PRO A 356 6.42 30.22 -6.15
N GLU A 357 5.63 30.25 -7.23
CA GLU A 357 4.37 31.02 -7.31
C GLU A 357 3.11 30.17 -7.05
N ASP A 358 3.21 28.84 -7.00
CA ASP A 358 2.08 27.97 -6.65
C ASP A 358 2.23 27.46 -5.21
N GLU A 359 1.89 28.32 -4.25
CA GLU A 359 1.72 27.94 -2.82
C GLU A 359 0.50 27.04 -2.58
N GLN A 360 -0.24 26.70 -3.63
CA GLN A 360 -1.33 25.74 -3.53
C GLN A 360 -0.72 24.34 -3.40
N LEU A 361 -0.92 23.74 -2.23
CA LEU A 361 -0.55 22.36 -1.92
C LEU A 361 -1.33 21.42 -2.85
N ASP A 362 -0.81 21.21 -4.06
CA ASP A 362 -1.54 20.53 -5.13
C ASP A 362 -1.67 19.05 -4.82
N SER A 363 -2.81 18.76 -4.20
CA SER A 363 -3.29 17.40 -4.07
C SER A 363 -3.60 16.90 -5.46
N GLN A 364 -2.87 15.88 -5.89
CA GLN A 364 -2.95 15.40 -7.27
C GLN A 364 -3.37 13.94 -7.32
N THR A 365 -3.88 13.55 -8.48
CA THR A 365 -4.08 12.15 -8.84
C THR A 365 -3.35 11.91 -10.14
N VAL A 366 -2.71 10.76 -10.28
CA VAL A 366 -1.92 10.42 -11.47
C VAL A 366 -2.14 8.96 -11.83
N GLU A 367 -2.33 8.68 -13.12
CA GLU A 367 -2.30 7.32 -13.65
C GLU A 367 -0.89 6.99 -14.10
N VAL A 368 -0.37 5.81 -13.72
CA VAL A 368 1.03 5.44 -13.94
C VAL A 368 1.18 4.06 -14.59
N TRP A 369 2.02 3.99 -15.63
CA TRP A 369 2.38 2.76 -16.34
C TRP A 369 3.79 2.83 -16.92
N THR A 370 4.33 1.71 -17.38
CA THR A 370 5.58 1.63 -18.15
C THR A 370 5.28 1.24 -19.58
N LEU A 371 6.04 1.78 -20.54
CA LEU A 371 5.99 1.35 -21.94
C LEU A 371 7.02 0.24 -22.14
N PRO A 372 6.68 -0.87 -22.82
CA PRO A 372 7.67 -1.88 -23.16
C PRO A 372 8.77 -1.25 -24.03
N ALA A 373 10.02 -1.68 -23.83
CA ALA A 373 11.11 -1.33 -24.74
C ALA A 373 10.72 -1.75 -26.17
N MET A 374 10.75 -0.80 -27.11
CA MET A 374 10.44 -1.03 -28.53
C MET A 374 11.57 -1.77 -29.24
#